data_AF-A0A3P8SDU3-F1
#
_entry.id   AF-A0A3P8SDU3-F1
#
_cell.length_a   1.000
_cell.length_b   1.000
_cell.length_c   1.000
_cell.angle_alpha   90.00
_cell.angle_beta   90.00
_cell.angle_gamma   90.00
#
_symmetry.space_group_name_H-M   'P 1'
#
loop_
_entity.id
_entity.type
_entity.pdbx_description
1 polymer ?
#
loop_
_entity_poly.entity_id
_entity_poly.type
_entity_poly.pdbx_seq_one_letter_code
_entity_poly.pdbx_strand_id
1 'polypeptide(L)'
;MPLQADVRKSAIQPKPAIRNSTFKYSWPKCQQNTSAASIPDFSSLPHHVQDFIYHRHCRHFPMILDVPDKCGGADGSAEVFLLLVIKSSPVNYNRREVLRKTWAKERLQNGVWIRRIFISGTRGDGAEKKRLNRFLELEQHENNDILQWDCVDSHYNLTLKQILFLEWMDRNCPNVRFLMNGDDDVLAHTDNMIKYLKTLKDNGGSKHLYIGQLRIYQAPVRDRYDKYYVPFQVYEPESYPDFISGGGFLLSGYTAHVIYNMSHTITILPMDDVYIAMCVDKAGLHPEHHVGVKAFGHHAPSNADPLDPCFFSEILLAHGFSPLNLYLMWESLHDPDLKCFENVK
;
A
#
# COMPACT_ATOMS: atom_id res chain seq x y z
N MET A 1 -46.48 -3.87 49.64
CA MET A 1 -46.25 -2.52 49.07
C MET A 1 -44.75 -2.25 49.11
N PRO A 2 -44.01 -2.44 48.01
CA PRO A 2 -42.57 -2.24 47.96
C PRO A 2 -42.22 -0.79 47.63
N LEU A 3 -41.21 -0.26 48.32
CA LEU A 3 -40.58 1.04 48.09
C LEU A 3 -39.79 1.04 46.77
N GLN A 4 -39.96 2.11 45.99
CA GLN A 4 -39.30 2.38 44.71
C GLN A 4 -37.78 2.59 44.89
N ALA A 5 -37.00 1.83 44.12
CA ALA A 5 -35.62 2.15 43.80
C ALA A 5 -35.57 3.02 42.54
N ASP A 6 -34.91 4.18 42.65
CA ASP A 6 -34.73 5.17 41.61
C ASP A 6 -33.57 4.75 40.69
N VAL A 7 -33.88 4.21 39.52
CA VAL A 7 -32.89 3.85 38.49
C VAL A 7 -32.87 4.95 37.43
N ARG A 8 -31.86 5.82 37.50
CA ARG A 8 -31.52 6.77 36.42
C ARG A 8 -31.29 6.01 35.12
N LYS A 9 -32.24 6.13 34.18
CA LYS A 9 -32.06 5.70 32.79
C LYS A 9 -31.01 6.60 32.12
N SER A 10 -29.83 6.04 31.87
CA SER A 10 -28.88 6.57 30.90
C SER A 10 -29.56 6.62 29.53
N ALA A 11 -29.80 7.84 29.03
CA ALA A 11 -30.29 8.06 27.68
C ALA A 11 -29.16 7.71 26.69
N ILE A 12 -29.26 6.56 26.05
CA ILE A 12 -28.41 6.19 24.92
C ILE A 12 -28.75 7.15 23.79
N GLN A 13 -27.87 8.13 23.54
CA GLN A 13 -27.95 8.95 22.34
C GLN A 13 -27.77 8.07 21.10
N PRO A 14 -28.63 8.18 20.08
CA PRO A 14 -28.44 7.47 18.83
C PRO A 14 -27.13 7.92 18.17
N LYS A 15 -26.31 6.97 17.72
CA LYS A 15 -25.16 7.23 16.85
C LYS A 15 -25.62 8.07 15.65
N PRO A 16 -24.86 9.10 15.22
CA PRO A 16 -25.19 9.85 14.02
C PRO A 16 -25.31 8.91 12.82
N ALA A 17 -26.34 9.14 12.00
CA ALA A 17 -26.54 8.40 10.76
C ALA A 17 -25.29 8.49 9.88
N ILE A 18 -24.81 7.33 9.43
CA ILE A 18 -23.77 7.20 8.40
C ILE A 18 -24.19 8.08 7.23
N ARG A 19 -23.40 9.10 6.90
CA ARG A 19 -23.59 9.89 5.69
C ARG A 19 -23.33 8.94 4.52
N ASN A 20 -24.39 8.35 3.98
CA ASN A 20 -24.36 7.61 2.72
C ASN A 20 -24.09 8.57 1.54
N SER A 21 -22.89 9.12 1.50
CA SER A 21 -22.32 9.75 0.31
C SER A 21 -21.93 8.63 -0.66
N THR A 22 -22.93 8.01 -1.28
CA THR A 22 -22.71 7.06 -2.38
C THR A 22 -22.49 7.86 -3.66
N PHE A 23 -21.32 8.49 -3.79
CA PHE A 23 -20.87 8.92 -5.11
C PHE A 23 -20.64 7.65 -5.94
N LYS A 24 -21.64 7.27 -6.74
CA LYS A 24 -21.49 6.22 -7.75
C LYS A 24 -20.69 6.79 -8.91
N TYR A 25 -19.38 6.65 -8.84
CA TYR A 25 -18.50 6.95 -9.97
C TYR A 25 -18.66 5.86 -11.02
N SER A 26 -19.57 6.08 -11.98
CA SER A 26 -19.64 5.27 -13.19
C SER A 26 -18.59 5.78 -14.18
N TRP A 27 -17.36 5.31 -14.04
CA TRP A 27 -16.37 5.51 -15.08
C TRP A 27 -16.71 4.61 -16.27
N PRO A 28 -16.66 5.13 -17.52
CA PRO A 28 -16.77 4.26 -18.69
C PRO A 28 -15.67 3.21 -18.62
N LYS A 29 -15.99 1.98 -19.05
CA LYS A 29 -14.97 0.93 -19.14
C LYS A 29 -13.85 1.41 -20.06
N CYS A 30 -12.62 1.32 -19.56
CA CYS A 30 -11.40 1.54 -20.33
C CYS A 30 -11.50 0.82 -21.69
N GLN A 31 -11.24 1.55 -22.77
CA GLN A 31 -11.26 1.01 -24.13
C GLN A 31 -9.83 0.83 -24.62
N GLN A 32 -9.63 -0.16 -25.47
CA GLN A 32 -8.33 -0.42 -26.09
C GLN A 32 -7.95 0.72 -27.04
N ASN A 33 -6.75 1.31 -26.89
CA ASN A 33 -6.24 2.28 -27.87
C ASN A 33 -5.52 1.55 -29.00
N THR A 34 -6.23 1.19 -30.07
CA THR A 34 -5.69 0.43 -31.21
C THR A 34 -4.54 1.13 -31.92
N SER A 35 -4.43 2.46 -31.82
CA SER A 35 -3.31 3.23 -32.39
C SER A 35 -1.96 2.82 -31.78
N ALA A 36 -1.94 2.25 -30.57
CA ALA A 36 -0.72 1.73 -29.94
C ALA A 36 -0.04 0.63 -30.75
N ALA A 37 -0.77 -0.09 -31.61
CA ALA A 37 -0.20 -1.11 -32.49
C ALA A 37 0.76 -0.55 -33.54
N SER A 38 0.78 0.77 -33.76
CA SER A 38 1.70 1.45 -34.67
C SER A 38 3.11 1.64 -34.12
N ILE A 39 3.34 1.32 -32.84
CA ILE A 39 4.67 1.41 -32.21
C ILE A 39 5.64 0.42 -32.89
N PRO A 40 6.89 0.82 -33.17
CA PRO A 40 7.89 -0.08 -33.75
C PRO A 40 8.03 -1.39 -32.96
N ASP A 41 8.05 -2.50 -33.69
CA ASP A 41 8.16 -3.87 -33.18
C ASP A 41 7.09 -4.29 -32.17
N PHE A 42 5.94 -3.60 -32.11
CA PHE A 42 4.86 -3.91 -31.17
C PHE A 42 4.40 -5.37 -31.20
N SER A 43 4.27 -5.95 -32.39
CA SER A 43 3.82 -7.34 -32.59
C SER A 43 4.79 -8.38 -32.04
N SER A 44 6.06 -8.02 -31.83
CA SER A 44 7.09 -8.90 -31.27
C SER A 44 7.05 -8.97 -29.73
N LEU A 45 6.39 -7.99 -29.09
CA LEU A 45 6.33 -7.88 -27.63
C LEU A 45 5.47 -9.02 -27.04
N PRO A 46 5.75 -9.47 -25.80
CA PRO A 46 4.87 -10.39 -25.09
C PRO A 46 3.44 -9.84 -24.96
N HIS A 47 2.43 -10.71 -25.00
CA HIS A 47 1.02 -10.30 -24.97
C HIS A 47 0.66 -9.41 -23.77
N HIS A 48 1.23 -9.67 -22.58
CA HIS A 48 0.98 -8.85 -21.39
C HIS A 48 1.55 -7.43 -21.52
N VAL A 49 2.66 -7.26 -22.25
CA VAL A 49 3.21 -5.93 -22.56
C VAL A 49 2.34 -5.22 -23.60
N GLN A 50 1.90 -5.93 -24.65
CA GLN A 50 0.99 -5.38 -25.64
C GLN A 50 -0.30 -4.87 -24.98
N ASP A 51 -0.90 -5.68 -24.11
CA ASP A 51 -2.09 -5.34 -23.34
C ASP A 51 -1.86 -4.11 -22.46
N PHE A 52 -0.72 -4.05 -21.76
CA PHE A 52 -0.34 -2.87 -20.99
C PHE A 52 -0.26 -1.62 -21.86
N ILE A 53 0.44 -1.65 -23.00
CA ILE A 53 0.58 -0.49 -23.89
C ILE A 53 -0.79 -0.05 -24.43
N TYR A 54 -1.65 -1.00 -24.84
CA TYR A 54 -3.00 -0.71 -25.33
C TYR A 54 -3.84 0.05 -24.30
N HIS A 55 -3.68 -0.26 -23.01
CA HIS A 55 -4.49 0.30 -21.92
C HIS A 55 -3.74 1.31 -21.04
N ARG A 56 -2.49 1.66 -21.37
CA ARG A 56 -1.60 2.54 -20.60
C ARG A 56 -2.19 3.93 -20.30
N HIS A 57 -3.13 4.36 -21.12
CA HIS A 57 -3.82 5.65 -20.99
C HIS A 57 -4.97 5.62 -19.97
N CYS A 58 -5.45 4.44 -19.58
CA CYS A 58 -6.57 4.28 -18.66
C CYS A 58 -6.14 4.47 -17.21
N ARG A 59 -6.74 5.47 -16.56
CA ARG A 59 -6.46 5.82 -15.15
C ARG A 59 -7.63 5.60 -14.22
N HIS A 60 -8.84 5.47 -14.76
CA HIS A 60 -10.07 5.39 -13.99
C HIS A 60 -10.75 4.05 -14.22
N PHE A 61 -11.20 3.44 -13.13
CA PHE A 61 -11.90 2.16 -13.14
C PHE A 61 -13.08 2.22 -12.16
N PRO A 62 -14.19 1.52 -12.46
CA PRO A 62 -15.30 1.43 -11.52
C PRO A 62 -14.85 0.90 -10.16
N MET A 63 -15.28 1.55 -9.09
CA MET A 63 -15.07 1.09 -7.73
C MET A 63 -16.10 0.02 -7.39
N ILE A 64 -15.65 -1.11 -6.83
CA ILE A 64 -16.49 -2.23 -6.40
C ILE A 64 -16.74 -2.14 -4.89
N LEU A 65 -15.68 -1.94 -4.11
CA LEU A 65 -15.73 -1.81 -2.65
C LEU A 65 -15.08 -0.49 -2.24
N ASP A 66 -15.74 0.20 -1.31
CA ASP A 66 -15.34 1.51 -0.80
C ASP A 66 -15.35 1.52 0.74
N VAL A 67 -14.57 2.42 1.34
CA VAL A 67 -14.48 2.65 2.80
C VAL A 67 -14.42 4.15 3.14
N PRO A 68 -15.38 4.98 2.70
CA PRO A 68 -15.26 6.45 2.73
C PRO A 68 -15.04 7.02 4.14
N ASP A 69 -15.54 6.33 5.17
CA ASP A 69 -15.43 6.74 6.57
C ASP A 69 -14.13 6.24 7.27
N LYS A 70 -13.21 5.55 6.56
CA LYS A 70 -12.02 4.95 7.19
C LYS A 70 -11.14 5.97 7.91
N CYS A 71 -11.02 7.17 7.35
CA CYS A 71 -10.31 8.30 7.95
C CYS A 71 -11.24 9.25 8.72
N GLY A 72 -12.51 8.90 8.94
CA GLY A 72 -13.52 9.84 9.42
C GLY A 72 -13.93 10.88 8.37
N GLY A 73 -13.75 10.55 7.09
CA GLY A 73 -13.90 11.48 5.96
C GLY A 73 -12.83 12.57 5.93
N ALA A 74 -13.05 13.58 5.08
CA ALA A 74 -12.12 14.70 4.91
C ALA A 74 -11.80 15.40 6.24
N ASP A 75 -12.81 15.65 7.06
CA ASP A 75 -12.70 16.39 8.31
C ASP A 75 -11.97 15.60 9.42
N GLY A 76 -12.16 14.27 9.47
CA GLY A 76 -11.52 13.40 10.47
C GLY A 76 -10.10 12.98 10.12
N SER A 77 -9.67 13.18 8.87
CA SER A 77 -8.45 12.57 8.34
C SER A 77 -7.16 13.02 9.04
N ALA A 78 -7.15 14.20 9.68
CA ALA A 78 -6.02 14.71 10.45
C ALA A 78 -5.73 13.90 11.73
N GLU A 79 -6.70 13.13 12.21
CA GLU A 79 -6.56 12.21 13.35
C GLU A 79 -5.78 10.95 12.98
N VAL A 80 -5.72 10.60 11.69
CA VAL A 80 -4.95 9.45 11.21
C VAL A 80 -3.48 9.85 11.07
N PHE A 81 -2.66 9.38 12.02
CA PHE A 81 -1.23 9.66 11.99
C PHE A 81 -0.50 8.77 10.98
N LEU A 82 -0.80 7.47 10.98
CA LEU A 82 -0.23 6.52 10.02
C LEU A 82 -1.35 5.71 9.37
N LEU A 83 -1.47 5.82 8.05
CA LEU A 83 -2.33 4.97 7.24
C LEU A 83 -1.49 3.87 6.59
N LEU A 84 -1.80 2.62 6.93
CA LEU A 84 -1.21 1.44 6.31
C LEU A 84 -1.97 1.14 5.02
N VAL A 85 -1.29 1.21 3.89
CA VAL A 85 -1.83 0.99 2.54
C VAL A 85 -1.19 -0.27 1.98
N ILE A 86 -1.93 -1.37 2.04
CA ILE A 86 -1.37 -2.70 1.81
C ILE A 86 -1.89 -3.24 0.48
N LYS A 87 -0.99 -3.46 -0.47
CA LYS A 87 -1.28 -4.11 -1.74
C LYS A 87 -1.57 -5.60 -1.49
N SER A 88 -2.78 -6.04 -1.79
CA SER A 88 -3.18 -7.45 -1.62
C SER A 88 -4.07 -7.90 -2.76
N SER A 89 -3.86 -9.12 -3.25
CA SER A 89 -4.69 -9.72 -4.31
C SER A 89 -5.94 -10.38 -3.71
N PRO A 90 -7.06 -10.48 -4.44
CA PRO A 90 -8.31 -11.07 -3.92
C PRO A 90 -8.15 -12.42 -3.22
N VAL A 91 -7.29 -13.29 -3.76
CA VAL A 91 -7.05 -14.64 -3.20
C VAL A 91 -6.30 -14.67 -1.86
N ASN A 92 -5.69 -13.56 -1.45
CA ASN A 92 -4.78 -13.50 -0.30
C ASN A 92 -5.48 -13.24 1.05
N TYR A 93 -6.67 -13.82 1.27
CA TYR A 93 -7.41 -13.65 2.54
C TYR A 93 -6.59 -14.02 3.76
N ASN A 94 -5.90 -15.17 3.74
CA ASN A 94 -5.08 -15.61 4.87
C ASN A 94 -3.96 -14.62 5.21
N ARG A 95 -3.36 -13.96 4.20
CA ARG A 95 -2.37 -12.91 4.42
C ARG A 95 -3.02 -11.73 5.12
N ARG A 96 -4.10 -11.17 4.54
CA ARG A 96 -4.83 -10.05 5.14
C ARG A 96 -5.23 -10.32 6.58
N GLU A 97 -5.80 -11.50 6.84
CA GLU A 97 -6.25 -11.89 8.18
C GLU A 97 -5.12 -11.97 9.22
N VAL A 98 -3.96 -12.53 8.84
CA VAL A 98 -2.77 -12.49 9.71
C VAL A 98 -2.31 -11.06 9.95
N LEU A 99 -2.32 -10.21 8.92
CA LEU A 99 -1.95 -8.79 9.07
C LEU A 99 -2.89 -8.05 10.03
N ARG A 100 -4.21 -8.33 10.00
CA ARG A 100 -5.19 -7.74 10.94
C ARG A 100 -4.87 -8.06 12.40
N LYS A 101 -4.37 -9.28 12.66
CA LYS A 101 -4.05 -9.79 14.00
C LYS A 101 -2.67 -9.36 14.50
N THR A 102 -1.79 -8.93 13.59
CA THR A 102 -0.38 -8.62 13.87
C THR A 102 -0.12 -7.13 13.65
N TRP A 103 0.89 -6.79 12.86
CA TRP A 103 1.40 -5.43 12.73
C TRP A 103 0.41 -4.42 12.15
N ALA A 104 -0.53 -4.89 11.33
CA ALA A 104 -1.49 -4.03 10.69
C ALA A 104 -2.72 -3.75 11.55
N LYS A 105 -2.79 -4.27 12.78
CA LYS A 105 -3.87 -4.00 13.74
C LYS A 105 -4.08 -2.50 13.94
N GLU A 106 -5.31 -2.04 13.67
CA GLU A 106 -5.71 -0.66 13.96
C GLU A 106 -5.69 -0.43 15.47
N ARG A 107 -4.95 0.59 15.93
CA ARG A 107 -4.79 0.89 17.35
C ARG A 107 -4.30 2.31 17.56
N LEU A 108 -4.47 2.79 18.80
CA LEU A 108 -3.75 3.95 19.30
C LEU A 108 -2.38 3.49 19.78
N GLN A 109 -1.31 3.98 19.14
CA GLN A 109 0.07 3.65 19.49
C GLN A 109 0.78 4.92 19.93
N ASN A 110 1.32 4.97 21.15
CA ASN A 110 2.03 6.14 21.68
C ASN A 110 1.28 7.48 21.48
N GLY A 111 -0.04 7.45 21.67
CA GLY A 111 -0.94 8.60 21.57
C GLY A 111 -1.36 9.00 20.14
N VAL A 112 -1.04 8.20 19.12
CA VAL A 112 -1.41 8.48 17.72
C VAL A 112 -2.11 7.30 17.05
N TRP A 113 -3.04 7.56 16.12
CA TRP A 113 -3.83 6.51 15.48
C TRP A 113 -3.13 5.88 14.28
N ILE A 114 -3.18 4.54 14.25
CA ILE A 114 -2.84 3.73 13.08
C ILE A 114 -4.14 3.19 12.48
N ARG A 115 -4.35 3.42 11.18
CA ARG A 115 -5.47 2.87 10.39
C ARG A 115 -4.93 2.00 9.27
N ARG A 116 -5.77 1.08 8.76
CA ARG A 116 -5.38 0.13 7.71
C ARG A 116 -6.38 0.13 6.57
N ILE A 117 -5.85 0.02 5.35
CA ILE A 117 -6.60 -0.26 4.12
C ILE A 117 -5.81 -1.29 3.30
N PHE A 118 -6.53 -2.30 2.82
CA PHE A 118 -6.08 -3.17 1.74
C PHE A 118 -6.56 -2.62 0.40
N ILE A 119 -5.66 -2.54 -0.58
CA ILE A 119 -5.99 -2.14 -1.95
C ILE A 119 -5.92 -3.36 -2.87
N SER A 120 -6.99 -3.60 -3.62
CA SER A 120 -7.16 -4.80 -4.45
C SER A 120 -7.76 -4.46 -5.82
N GLY A 121 -7.40 -5.27 -6.83
CA GLY A 121 -8.13 -5.34 -8.09
C GLY A 121 -9.15 -6.49 -8.10
N THR A 122 -9.45 -6.97 -9.29
CA THR A 122 -10.20 -8.19 -9.59
C THR A 122 -9.29 -9.25 -10.18
N ARG A 123 -9.61 -10.53 -10.00
CA ARG A 123 -8.81 -11.64 -10.53
C ARG A 123 -9.72 -12.72 -11.11
N GLY A 124 -9.18 -13.48 -12.06
CA GLY A 124 -9.90 -14.54 -12.78
C GLY A 124 -10.85 -13.98 -13.83
N ASP A 125 -11.61 -14.87 -14.46
CA ASP A 125 -12.63 -14.55 -15.44
C ASP A 125 -13.99 -15.19 -15.08
N GLY A 126 -15.03 -14.85 -15.84
CA GLY A 126 -16.34 -15.51 -15.77
C GLY A 126 -16.87 -15.79 -14.36
N ALA A 127 -16.94 -17.07 -14.01
CA ALA A 127 -17.44 -17.54 -12.72
C ALA A 127 -16.42 -17.36 -11.58
N GLU A 128 -15.12 -17.47 -11.86
CA GLU A 128 -14.07 -17.29 -10.86
C GLU A 128 -14.04 -15.84 -10.36
N LYS A 129 -14.04 -14.87 -11.27
CA LYS A 129 -14.09 -13.44 -10.93
C LYS A 129 -15.30 -13.10 -10.07
N LYS A 130 -16.48 -13.64 -10.41
CA LYS A 130 -17.71 -13.46 -9.61
C LYS A 130 -17.57 -14.03 -8.21
N ARG A 131 -16.99 -15.22 -8.06
CA ARG A 131 -16.77 -15.86 -6.74
C ARG A 131 -15.78 -15.06 -5.89
N LEU A 132 -14.66 -14.63 -6.47
CA LEU A 132 -13.65 -13.85 -5.75
C LEU A 132 -14.18 -12.47 -5.34
N ASN A 133 -14.90 -11.77 -6.21
CA ASN A 133 -15.54 -10.51 -5.85
C ASN A 133 -16.57 -10.69 -4.73
N ARG A 134 -17.41 -11.74 -4.81
CA ARG A 134 -18.37 -12.06 -3.76
C ARG A 134 -17.68 -12.40 -2.43
N PHE A 135 -16.54 -13.08 -2.48
CA PHE A 135 -15.77 -13.39 -1.28
C PHE A 135 -15.19 -12.14 -0.62
N LEU A 136 -14.65 -11.20 -1.41
CA LEU A 136 -14.17 -9.91 -0.91
C LEU A 136 -15.30 -9.05 -0.36
N GLU A 137 -16.49 -9.07 -0.96
CA GLU A 137 -17.68 -8.41 -0.40
C GLU A 137 -18.02 -8.93 1.01
N LEU A 138 -17.95 -10.24 1.23
CA LEU A 138 -18.21 -10.86 2.53
C LEU A 138 -17.13 -10.48 3.55
N GLU A 139 -15.85 -10.56 3.17
CA GLU A 139 -14.74 -10.11 4.02
C GLU A 139 -14.87 -8.63 4.38
N GLN A 140 -15.25 -7.79 3.41
CA GLN A 140 -15.46 -6.37 3.59
C GLN A 140 -16.61 -6.06 4.54
N HIS A 141 -17.70 -6.83 4.50
CA HIS A 141 -18.82 -6.68 5.43
C HIS A 141 -18.38 -6.89 6.89
N GLU A 142 -17.39 -7.77 7.12
CA GLU A 142 -16.87 -8.05 8.47
C GLU A 142 -15.80 -7.05 8.92
N ASN A 143 -14.92 -6.63 8.00
CA ASN A 143 -13.69 -5.91 8.36
C ASN A 143 -13.67 -4.43 7.95
N ASN A 144 -14.49 -4.05 6.96
CA ASN A 144 -14.61 -2.68 6.44
C ASN A 144 -13.24 -2.00 6.18
N ASP A 145 -12.33 -2.70 5.49
CA ASP A 145 -10.94 -2.28 5.29
C ASP A 145 -10.37 -2.56 3.89
N ILE A 146 -11.22 -2.84 2.91
CA ILE A 146 -10.83 -3.15 1.53
C ILE A 146 -11.36 -2.08 0.57
N LEU A 147 -10.43 -1.48 -0.19
CA LEU A 147 -10.75 -0.76 -1.41
C LEU A 147 -10.53 -1.68 -2.61
N GLN A 148 -11.54 -1.77 -3.47
CA GLN A 148 -11.49 -2.62 -4.65
C GLN A 148 -11.97 -1.88 -5.90
N TRP A 149 -11.21 -1.99 -6.99
CA TRP A 149 -11.58 -1.49 -8.30
C TRP A 149 -11.72 -2.62 -9.33
N ASP A 150 -12.55 -2.41 -10.35
CA ASP A 150 -12.76 -3.34 -11.47
C ASP A 150 -11.61 -3.28 -12.50
N CYS A 151 -10.38 -3.39 -12.00
CA CYS A 151 -9.16 -3.54 -12.80
C CYS A 151 -8.56 -4.94 -12.56
N VAL A 152 -7.80 -5.48 -13.51
CA VAL A 152 -7.15 -6.79 -13.32
C VAL A 152 -5.99 -6.64 -12.35
N ASP A 153 -5.98 -7.45 -11.30
CA ASP A 153 -4.91 -7.51 -10.32
C ASP A 153 -3.72 -8.29 -10.89
N SER A 154 -2.72 -7.56 -11.37
CA SER A 154 -1.51 -8.09 -11.97
C SER A 154 -0.30 -7.23 -11.59
N HIS A 155 0.90 -7.77 -11.75
CA HIS A 155 2.14 -7.03 -11.49
C HIS A 155 2.22 -5.73 -12.32
N TYR A 156 1.83 -5.78 -13.60
CA TYR A 156 1.87 -4.64 -14.52
C TYR A 156 0.84 -3.55 -14.17
N ASN A 157 -0.19 -3.88 -13.39
CA ASN A 157 -1.23 -2.96 -12.96
C ASN A 157 -1.03 -2.44 -11.53
N LEU A 158 0.09 -2.74 -10.86
CA LEU A 158 0.37 -2.22 -9.52
C LEU A 158 0.40 -0.68 -9.51
N THR A 159 0.98 -0.07 -10.55
CA THR A 159 1.00 1.39 -10.71
C THR A 159 -0.40 1.97 -10.79
N LEU A 160 -1.29 1.34 -11.56
CA LEU A 160 -2.68 1.74 -11.66
C LEU A 160 -3.39 1.63 -10.30
N LYS A 161 -3.17 0.52 -9.58
CA LYS A 161 -3.71 0.32 -8.23
C LYS A 161 -3.28 1.43 -7.28
N GLN A 162 -2.03 1.87 -7.37
CA GLN A 162 -1.49 2.97 -6.57
C GLN A 162 -2.13 4.32 -6.94
N ILE A 163 -2.30 4.62 -8.22
CA ILE A 163 -2.95 5.87 -8.69
C ILE A 163 -4.41 5.92 -8.21
N LEU A 164 -5.15 4.82 -8.36
CA LEU A 164 -6.55 4.72 -7.93
C LEU A 164 -6.69 4.93 -6.41
N PHE A 165 -5.75 4.37 -5.62
CA PHE A 165 -5.70 4.63 -4.19
C PHE A 165 -5.43 6.12 -3.89
N LEU A 166 -4.48 6.75 -4.59
CA LEU A 166 -4.16 8.16 -4.37
C LEU A 166 -5.35 9.07 -4.71
N GLU A 167 -6.08 8.78 -5.79
CA GLU A 167 -7.34 9.45 -6.14
C GLU A 167 -8.42 9.29 -5.04
N TRP A 168 -8.47 8.13 -4.40
CA TRP A 168 -9.38 7.89 -3.28
C TRP A 168 -8.92 8.64 -2.02
N MET A 169 -7.62 8.64 -1.72
CA MET A 169 -7.03 9.30 -0.57
C MET A 169 -7.22 10.81 -0.62
N ASP A 170 -7.04 11.43 -1.78
CA ASP A 170 -7.21 12.88 -1.99
C ASP A 170 -8.60 13.37 -1.53
N ARG A 171 -9.62 12.53 -1.68
CA ARG A 171 -11.00 12.82 -1.27
C ARG A 171 -11.32 12.43 0.17
N ASN A 172 -10.90 11.23 0.57
CA ASN A 172 -11.39 10.61 1.81
C ASN A 172 -10.41 10.73 2.98
N CYS A 173 -9.13 10.93 2.70
CA CYS A 173 -8.06 11.06 3.69
C CYS A 173 -7.09 12.23 3.39
N PRO A 174 -7.56 13.44 3.03
CA PRO A 174 -6.69 14.53 2.57
C PRO A 174 -5.66 15.01 3.61
N ASN A 175 -5.96 14.89 4.91
CA ASN A 175 -5.11 15.42 5.98
C ASN A 175 -4.37 14.31 6.76
N VAL A 176 -4.32 13.08 6.25
CA VAL A 176 -3.51 12.02 6.86
C VAL A 176 -2.04 12.43 6.91
N ARG A 177 -1.35 12.17 8.04
CA ARG A 177 0.01 12.68 8.22
C ARG A 177 1.06 11.86 7.49
N PHE A 178 0.99 10.54 7.64
CA PHE A 178 1.94 9.61 7.03
C PHE A 178 1.24 8.38 6.48
N LEU A 179 1.86 7.80 5.46
CA LEU A 179 1.46 6.53 4.88
C LEU A 179 2.61 5.56 4.98
N MET A 180 2.28 4.30 5.23
CA MET A 180 3.13 3.17 4.90
C MET A 180 2.48 2.46 3.73
N ASN A 181 3.18 2.40 2.60
CA ASN A 181 2.77 1.55 1.50
C ASN A 181 3.62 0.28 1.56
N GLY A 182 2.99 -0.87 1.37
CA GLY A 182 3.71 -2.14 1.34
C GLY A 182 2.90 -3.27 0.74
N ASP A 183 3.57 -4.40 0.55
CA ASP A 183 2.98 -5.64 0.06
C ASP A 183 2.43 -6.49 1.22
N ASP A 184 1.57 -7.46 0.93
CA ASP A 184 0.94 -8.32 1.94
C ASP A 184 1.82 -9.49 2.44
N ASP A 185 3.11 -9.45 2.10
CA ASP A 185 4.14 -10.41 2.49
C ASP A 185 5.33 -9.76 3.20
N VAL A 186 5.11 -8.59 3.80
CA VAL A 186 6.11 -7.91 4.63
C VAL A 186 5.81 -8.04 6.12
N LEU A 187 6.89 -8.09 6.91
CA LEU A 187 6.86 -7.80 8.33
C LEU A 187 7.11 -6.30 8.52
N ALA A 188 6.16 -5.57 9.11
CA ALA A 188 6.30 -4.16 9.41
C ALA A 188 6.31 -3.94 10.93
N HIS A 189 7.33 -3.26 11.45
CA HIS A 189 7.40 -2.89 12.86
C HIS A 189 6.73 -1.53 13.06
N THR A 190 5.40 -1.51 13.09
CA THR A 190 4.62 -0.26 13.13
C THR A 190 4.92 0.60 14.36
N ASP A 191 5.34 0.01 15.48
CA ASP A 191 5.80 0.73 16.67
C ASP A 191 7.09 1.53 16.42
N ASN A 192 8.06 0.92 15.72
CA ASN A 192 9.32 1.57 15.35
C ASN A 192 9.07 2.67 14.31
N MET A 193 8.14 2.45 13.39
CA MET A 193 7.72 3.49 12.43
C MET A 193 7.14 4.71 13.17
N ILE A 194 6.24 4.50 14.14
CA ILE A 194 5.69 5.61 14.95
C ILE A 194 6.80 6.32 15.73
N LYS A 195 7.71 5.56 16.37
CA LYS A 195 8.86 6.13 17.09
C LYS A 195 9.70 7.01 16.17
N TYR A 196 10.08 6.50 14.99
CA TYR A 196 10.84 7.24 13.97
C TYR A 196 10.10 8.49 13.49
N LEU A 197 8.85 8.38 13.04
CA LEU A 197 8.08 9.50 12.50
C LEU A 197 7.87 10.62 13.53
N LYS A 198 7.79 10.28 14.82
CA LYS A 198 7.67 11.28 15.91
C LYS A 198 8.98 12.03 16.18
N THR A 199 10.15 11.54 15.77
CA THR A 199 11.41 12.27 15.93
C THR A 199 11.63 13.34 14.85
N LEU A 200 10.85 13.29 13.76
CA LEU A 200 10.90 14.30 12.71
C LEU A 200 10.51 15.67 13.29
N LYS A 201 11.32 16.70 13.05
CA LYS A 201 11.11 18.06 13.56
C LYS A 201 9.73 18.63 13.18
N ASP A 202 9.21 18.27 12.01
CA ASP A 202 7.91 18.68 11.49
C ASP A 202 7.06 17.45 11.13
N ASN A 203 6.55 16.76 12.16
CA ASN A 203 5.77 15.53 11.99
C ASN A 203 4.28 15.77 11.63
N GLY A 204 3.94 16.97 11.14
CA GLY A 204 2.59 17.33 10.71
C GLY A 204 2.19 16.72 9.36
N GLY A 205 3.09 16.02 8.68
CA GLY A 205 2.84 15.41 7.37
C GLY A 205 2.83 16.39 6.19
N SER A 206 3.16 17.67 6.44
CA SER A 206 3.12 18.76 5.45
C SER A 206 4.44 18.99 4.70
N LYS A 207 5.50 18.25 5.05
CA LYS A 207 6.81 18.31 4.38
C LYS A 207 7.10 17.01 3.66
N HIS A 208 7.99 17.08 2.67
CA HIS A 208 8.40 15.92 1.91
C HIS A 208 9.01 14.84 2.82
N LEU A 209 8.52 13.62 2.68
CA LEU A 209 9.12 12.41 3.21
C LEU A 209 8.84 11.30 2.20
N TYR A 210 9.89 10.68 1.68
CA TYR A 210 9.79 9.46 0.90
C TYR A 210 11.01 8.59 1.20
N ILE A 211 10.83 7.60 2.05
CA ILE A 211 11.95 6.80 2.56
C ILE A 211 11.76 5.30 2.41
N GLY A 212 12.86 4.60 2.20
CA GLY A 212 12.95 3.15 2.31
C GLY A 212 14.27 2.60 1.78
N GLN A 213 14.24 1.43 1.14
CA GLN A 213 15.45 0.87 0.53
C GLN A 213 15.73 1.49 -0.85
N LEU A 214 16.63 2.46 -0.87
CA LEU A 214 16.98 3.24 -2.05
C LEU A 214 17.70 2.40 -3.11
N ARG A 215 17.37 2.64 -4.36
CA ARG A 215 18.01 2.09 -5.56
C ARG A 215 18.51 3.22 -6.41
N ILE A 216 19.81 3.19 -6.65
CA ILE A 216 20.52 4.16 -7.47
C ILE A 216 21.05 3.48 -8.74
N TYR A 217 21.16 4.26 -9.82
CA TYR A 217 21.75 3.83 -11.09
C TYR A 217 21.18 2.52 -11.65
N GLN A 218 19.88 2.27 -11.47
CA GLN A 218 19.24 1.08 -12.02
C GLN A 218 18.77 1.33 -13.46
N ALA A 219 18.89 0.31 -14.30
CA ALA A 219 18.40 0.31 -15.66
C ALA A 219 17.12 -0.55 -15.79
N PRO A 220 16.25 -0.25 -16.76
CA PRO A 220 15.16 -1.15 -17.13
C PRO A 220 15.70 -2.52 -17.55
N VAL A 221 15.11 -3.60 -17.03
CA VAL A 221 15.48 -4.96 -17.44
C VAL A 221 14.94 -5.19 -18.86
N ARG A 222 15.83 -5.47 -19.82
CA ARG A 222 15.47 -5.69 -21.23
C ARG A 222 15.34 -7.17 -21.61
N ASP A 223 15.56 -8.08 -20.66
CA ASP A 223 15.32 -9.52 -20.86
C ASP A 223 13.81 -9.81 -20.80
N ARG A 224 13.24 -10.34 -21.88
CA ARG A 224 11.81 -10.66 -22.02
C ARG A 224 11.31 -11.78 -21.10
N TYR A 225 12.21 -12.53 -20.48
CA TYR A 225 11.87 -13.62 -19.56
C TYR A 225 11.92 -13.20 -18.10
N ASP A 226 12.46 -12.00 -17.80
CA ASP A 226 12.49 -11.47 -16.45
C ASP A 226 11.11 -10.93 -16.04
N LYS A 227 10.75 -11.12 -14.76
CA LYS A 227 9.50 -10.61 -14.19
C LYS A 227 9.39 -9.09 -14.31
N TYR A 228 10.51 -8.38 -14.23
CA TYR A 228 10.63 -6.93 -14.28
C TYR A 228 10.97 -6.40 -15.68
N TYR A 229 10.72 -7.21 -16.73
CA TYR A 229 10.93 -6.82 -18.12
C TYR A 229 10.21 -5.50 -18.45
N VAL A 230 10.96 -4.52 -18.95
CA VAL A 230 10.44 -3.26 -19.48
C VAL A 230 11.13 -3.00 -20.82
N PRO A 231 10.43 -3.11 -21.96
CA PRO A 231 11.03 -2.85 -23.27
C PRO A 231 11.17 -1.35 -23.59
N PHE A 232 11.96 -1.05 -24.62
CA PHE A 232 12.18 0.33 -25.09
C PHE A 232 10.89 1.04 -25.49
N GLN A 233 9.93 0.30 -26.06
CA GLN A 233 8.60 0.77 -26.43
C GLN A 233 7.78 1.28 -25.23
N VAL A 234 8.10 0.80 -24.02
CA VAL A 234 7.42 1.21 -22.78
C VAL A 234 8.20 2.33 -22.10
N TYR A 235 9.52 2.20 -22.03
CA TYR A 235 10.43 3.16 -21.40
C TYR A 235 11.74 3.22 -22.19
N GLU A 236 11.91 4.31 -22.94
CA GLU A 236 13.07 4.54 -23.80
C GLU A 236 14.37 4.80 -23.02
N PRO A 237 14.40 5.62 -21.95
CA PRO A 237 15.65 5.94 -21.26
C PRO A 237 16.39 4.70 -20.74
N GLU A 238 17.71 4.78 -20.69
CA GLU A 238 18.58 3.68 -20.26
C GLU A 238 18.67 3.53 -18.74
N SER A 239 18.23 4.54 -17.99
CA SER A 239 18.24 4.54 -16.52
C SER A 239 16.93 5.06 -15.95
N TYR A 240 16.56 4.53 -14.80
CA TYR A 240 15.47 5.04 -13.97
C TYR A 240 15.97 6.18 -13.07
N PRO A 241 15.09 7.10 -12.64
CA PRO A 241 15.40 7.96 -11.50
C PRO A 241 15.65 7.11 -10.26
N ASP A 242 16.37 7.67 -9.29
CA ASP A 242 16.54 7.02 -7.99
C ASP A 242 15.17 6.72 -7.37
N PHE A 243 14.98 5.49 -6.89
CA PHE A 243 13.67 5.03 -6.40
C PHE A 243 13.79 4.16 -5.16
N ILE A 244 12.71 4.04 -4.39
CA ILE A 244 12.64 3.11 -3.25
C ILE A 244 12.10 1.76 -3.73
N SER A 245 12.78 0.66 -3.42
CA SER A 245 12.34 -0.69 -3.81
C SER A 245 10.98 -1.09 -3.23
N GLY A 246 10.28 -1.94 -3.99
CA GLY A 246 9.05 -2.60 -3.59
C GLY A 246 9.22 -3.50 -2.37
N GLY A 247 8.11 -3.88 -1.75
CA GLY A 247 8.06 -4.40 -0.39
C GLY A 247 7.49 -3.37 0.57
N GLY A 248 8.08 -2.17 0.63
CA GLY A 248 7.41 -1.05 1.27
C GLY A 248 8.26 0.18 1.58
N PHE A 249 7.57 1.29 1.80
CA PHE A 249 8.16 2.61 2.02
C PHE A 249 7.23 3.48 2.87
N LEU A 250 7.79 4.56 3.43
CA LEU A 250 7.02 5.58 4.16
C LEU A 250 6.92 6.86 3.32
N LEU A 251 5.72 7.45 3.30
CA LEU A 251 5.41 8.75 2.71
C LEU A 251 4.85 9.69 3.76
N SER A 252 5.04 11.00 3.59
CA SER A 252 4.14 11.98 4.19
C SER A 252 2.87 12.14 3.35
N GLY A 253 1.80 12.64 3.97
CA GLY A 253 0.58 13.04 3.26
C GLY A 253 0.87 14.05 2.15
N TYR A 254 1.74 15.03 2.42
CA TYR A 254 2.22 15.98 1.40
C TYR A 254 2.81 15.27 0.17
N THR A 255 3.74 14.33 0.37
CA THR A 255 4.38 13.65 -0.76
C THR A 255 3.38 12.78 -1.53
N ALA A 256 2.44 12.13 -0.85
CA ALA A 256 1.38 11.36 -1.51
C ALA A 256 0.51 12.24 -2.43
N HIS A 257 0.15 13.45 -2.00
CA HIS A 257 -0.58 14.43 -2.83
C HIS A 257 0.24 14.93 -4.01
N VAL A 258 1.55 15.16 -3.83
CA VAL A 258 2.46 15.52 -4.92
C VAL A 258 2.51 14.40 -5.96
N ILE A 259 2.63 13.14 -5.53
CA ILE A 259 2.62 11.98 -6.43
C ILE A 259 1.31 11.93 -7.20
N TYR A 260 0.16 12.07 -6.53
CA TYR A 260 -1.14 12.08 -7.18
C TYR A 260 -1.23 13.17 -8.24
N ASN A 261 -0.88 14.42 -7.89
CA ASN A 261 -0.91 15.55 -8.80
C ASN A 261 -0.03 15.32 -10.04
N MET A 262 1.22 14.88 -9.85
CA MET A 262 2.14 14.61 -10.96
C MET A 262 1.70 13.43 -11.83
N SER A 263 1.04 12.42 -11.25
CA SER A 263 0.61 11.20 -11.96
C SER A 263 -0.28 11.50 -13.17
N HIS A 264 -1.06 12.58 -13.14
CA HIS A 264 -1.93 13.00 -14.25
C HIS A 264 -1.17 13.28 -15.55
N THR A 265 0.10 13.65 -15.45
CA THR A 265 0.92 14.11 -16.58
C THR A 265 2.08 13.17 -16.92
N ILE A 266 2.25 12.08 -16.17
CA ILE A 266 3.32 11.10 -16.37
C ILE A 266 2.71 9.81 -16.88
N THR A 267 3.15 9.37 -18.06
CA THR A 267 2.70 8.13 -18.68
C THR A 267 2.99 6.93 -17.78
N ILE A 268 1.97 6.10 -17.50
CA ILE A 268 2.05 4.96 -16.57
C ILE A 268 3.24 4.05 -16.92
N LEU A 269 3.97 3.55 -15.94
CA LEU A 269 5.03 2.55 -16.13
C LEU A 269 4.60 1.24 -15.43
N PRO A 270 4.87 0.03 -15.96
CA PRO A 270 4.50 -1.22 -15.31
C PRO A 270 5.48 -1.61 -14.18
N MET A 271 5.95 -0.60 -13.44
CA MET A 271 6.83 -0.67 -12.28
C MET A 271 6.36 0.44 -11.33
N ASP A 272 5.59 0.08 -10.30
CA ASP A 272 4.94 1.05 -9.40
C ASP A 272 5.95 1.89 -8.63
N ASP A 273 6.99 1.26 -8.11
CA ASP A 273 8.04 1.94 -7.36
C ASP A 273 8.78 2.99 -8.20
N VAL A 274 9.11 2.63 -9.44
CA VAL A 274 9.77 3.54 -10.40
C VAL A 274 8.81 4.64 -10.81
N TYR A 275 7.53 4.33 -11.03
CA TYR A 275 6.53 5.34 -11.38
C TYR A 275 6.34 6.39 -10.28
N ILE A 276 6.32 5.96 -9.01
CA ILE A 276 6.27 6.88 -7.87
C ILE A 276 7.51 7.79 -7.88
N ALA A 277 8.70 7.22 -8.07
CA ALA A 277 9.93 8.00 -8.17
C ALA A 277 9.89 9.01 -9.33
N MET A 278 9.38 8.64 -10.51
CA MET A 278 9.18 9.57 -11.62
C MET A 278 8.26 10.75 -11.24
N CYS A 279 7.22 10.49 -10.44
CA CYS A 279 6.32 11.54 -9.96
C CYS A 279 7.02 12.49 -8.98
N VAL A 280 7.80 11.95 -8.05
CA VAL A 280 8.56 12.71 -7.05
C VAL A 280 9.67 13.53 -7.72
N ASP A 281 10.41 12.93 -8.65
CA ASP A 281 11.48 13.57 -9.43
C ASP A 281 10.95 14.72 -10.29
N LYS A 282 9.80 14.54 -10.96
CA LYS A 282 9.15 15.61 -11.73
C LYS A 282 8.78 16.82 -10.86
N ALA A 283 8.53 16.62 -9.58
CA ALA A 283 8.26 17.68 -8.61
C ALA A 283 9.54 18.33 -8.03
N GLY A 284 10.74 17.89 -8.45
CA GLY A 284 12.01 18.35 -7.91
C GLY A 284 12.31 17.84 -6.50
N LEU A 285 11.73 16.69 -6.13
CA LEU A 285 11.92 16.03 -4.86
C LEU A 285 12.68 14.71 -5.07
N HIS A 286 13.23 14.13 -4.00
CA HIS A 286 14.04 12.91 -4.10
C HIS A 286 13.71 11.92 -2.97
N PRO A 287 13.78 10.60 -3.23
CA PRO A 287 13.71 9.60 -2.17
C PRO A 287 14.97 9.61 -1.31
N GLU A 288 14.84 9.16 -0.06
CA GLU A 288 15.94 9.00 0.88
C GLU A 288 16.07 7.56 1.39
N HIS A 289 17.30 7.10 1.59
CA HIS A 289 17.54 5.76 2.13
C HIS A 289 17.27 5.72 3.64
N HIS A 290 16.52 4.71 4.09
CA HIS A 290 16.39 4.38 5.51
C HIS A 290 16.89 2.96 5.79
N VAL A 291 17.90 2.84 6.65
CA VAL A 291 18.60 1.58 6.95
C VAL A 291 17.70 0.49 7.53
N GLY A 292 16.62 0.89 8.22
CA GLY A 292 15.62 0.00 8.78
C GLY A 292 14.63 -0.61 7.78
N VAL A 293 14.69 -0.26 6.49
CA VAL A 293 13.83 -0.87 5.47
C VAL A 293 14.63 -1.91 4.68
N LYS A 294 14.22 -3.17 4.79
CA LYS A 294 14.86 -4.35 4.20
C LYS A 294 13.93 -4.99 3.14
N ALA A 295 13.76 -4.28 2.04
CA ALA A 295 12.93 -4.65 0.88
C ALA A 295 13.39 -5.95 0.17
N PHE A 296 14.67 -6.31 0.27
CA PHE A 296 15.20 -7.58 -0.27
C PHE A 296 15.39 -8.66 0.81
N GLY A 297 14.66 -8.53 1.92
CA GLY A 297 14.80 -9.41 3.07
C GLY A 297 16.04 -9.12 3.91
N HIS A 298 16.18 -9.88 5.01
CA HIS A 298 17.32 -9.83 5.90
C HIS A 298 18.33 -10.93 5.53
N HIS A 299 19.61 -10.57 5.45
CA HIS A 299 20.69 -11.53 5.22
C HIS A 299 21.31 -11.90 6.57
N ALA A 300 20.94 -13.07 7.10
CA ALA A 300 21.57 -13.57 8.30
C ALA A 300 22.96 -14.17 8.01
N PRO A 301 23.89 -14.12 8.98
CA PRO A 301 25.13 -14.88 8.92
C PRO A 301 24.86 -16.37 8.69
N SER A 302 25.75 -17.07 7.99
CA SER A 302 25.56 -18.48 7.61
C SER A 302 25.35 -19.44 8.79
N ASN A 303 25.76 -19.05 10.00
CA ASN A 303 25.66 -19.85 11.21
C ASN A 303 24.50 -19.43 12.14
N ALA A 304 23.65 -18.50 11.70
CA ALA A 304 22.52 -17.99 12.47
C ALA A 304 21.19 -18.42 11.83
N ASP A 305 20.13 -18.50 12.64
CA ASP A 305 18.78 -18.68 12.12
C ASP A 305 18.36 -17.40 11.35
N PRO A 306 18.02 -17.48 10.06
CA PRO A 306 17.54 -16.33 9.30
C PRO A 306 16.25 -15.72 9.84
N LEU A 307 15.53 -16.43 10.70
CA LEU A 307 14.32 -15.99 11.38
C LEU A 307 14.54 -15.69 12.88
N ASP A 308 15.78 -15.46 13.31
CA ASP A 308 16.04 -14.95 14.66
C ASP A 308 15.38 -13.56 14.82
N PRO A 309 14.45 -13.37 15.78
CA PRO A 309 13.75 -12.11 16.00
C PRO A 309 14.67 -10.91 16.25
N CYS A 310 15.88 -11.13 16.76
CA CYS A 310 16.81 -10.05 17.05
C CYS A 310 17.34 -9.33 15.81
N PHE A 311 17.27 -9.96 14.64
CA PHE A 311 17.55 -9.28 13.37
C PHE A 311 16.46 -8.30 12.95
N PHE A 312 15.26 -8.42 13.53
CA PHE A 312 14.06 -7.68 13.15
C PHE A 312 13.56 -6.72 14.25
N SER A 313 14.23 -6.65 15.41
CA SER A 313 13.80 -5.81 16.53
C SER A 313 13.90 -4.31 16.28
N GLU A 314 14.94 -3.87 15.56
CA GLU A 314 15.22 -2.44 15.29
C GLU A 314 14.88 -2.00 13.86
N ILE A 315 14.35 -2.90 13.03
CA ILE A 315 13.96 -2.54 11.67
C ILE A 315 12.62 -1.81 11.65
N LEU A 316 12.32 -1.17 10.52
CA LEU A 316 10.99 -0.68 10.20
C LEU A 316 10.21 -1.73 9.42
N LEU A 317 10.85 -2.38 8.44
CA LEU A 317 10.16 -3.30 7.52
C LEU A 317 11.14 -4.32 6.93
N ALA A 318 10.68 -5.56 6.77
CA ALA A 318 11.36 -6.59 5.98
C ALA A 318 10.38 -7.35 5.09
N HIS A 319 10.77 -7.57 3.83
CA HIS A 319 9.97 -8.33 2.87
C HIS A 319 10.26 -9.84 2.93
N GLY A 320 9.29 -10.66 2.49
CA GLY A 320 9.50 -12.08 2.19
C GLY A 320 8.93 -13.06 3.22
N PHE A 321 7.86 -12.67 3.93
CA PHE A 321 7.25 -13.49 4.97
C PHE A 321 6.02 -14.26 4.48
N SER A 322 5.99 -15.56 4.79
CA SER A 322 4.76 -16.35 4.73
C SER A 322 3.81 -15.96 5.88
N PRO A 323 2.49 -16.20 5.78
CA PRO A 323 1.56 -15.90 6.87
C PRO A 323 1.97 -16.52 8.21
N LEU A 324 2.45 -17.77 8.19
CA LEU A 324 2.91 -18.47 9.39
C LEU A 324 4.14 -17.79 10.00
N ASN A 325 5.19 -17.58 9.19
CA ASN A 325 6.44 -16.98 9.68
C ASN A 325 6.21 -15.55 10.15
N LEU A 326 5.33 -14.80 9.49
CA LEU A 326 4.96 -13.45 9.91
C LEU A 326 4.29 -13.47 11.29
N TYR A 327 3.32 -14.35 11.49
CA TYR A 327 2.63 -14.46 12.77
C TYR A 327 3.59 -14.85 13.90
N LEU A 328 4.40 -15.89 13.69
CA LEU A 328 5.38 -16.33 14.69
C LEU A 328 6.41 -15.24 15.00
N MET A 329 6.97 -14.60 13.97
CA MET A 329 7.93 -13.51 14.13
C MET A 329 7.32 -12.34 14.89
N TRP A 330 6.07 -11.96 14.60
CA TRP A 330 5.38 -10.90 15.31
C TRP A 330 5.22 -11.23 16.81
N GLU A 331 4.79 -12.44 17.15
CA GLU A 331 4.67 -12.87 18.54
C GLU A 331 6.03 -12.90 19.24
N SER A 332 7.08 -13.41 18.57
CA SER A 332 8.42 -13.45 19.13
C SER A 332 9.02 -12.06 19.38
N LEU A 333 8.75 -11.08 18.51
CA LEU A 333 9.17 -9.69 18.70
C LEU A 333 8.47 -9.00 19.88
N HIS A 334 7.32 -9.50 20.31
CA HIS A 334 6.54 -8.96 21.43
C HIS A 334 6.67 -9.81 22.69
N ASP A 335 7.52 -10.84 22.68
CA ASP A 335 7.83 -11.63 23.86
C ASP A 335 8.64 -10.76 24.85
N PRO A 336 8.13 -10.51 26.07
CA PRO A 336 8.86 -9.73 27.07
C PRO A 336 10.18 -10.38 27.51
N ASP A 337 10.34 -11.69 27.27
CA ASP A 337 11.55 -12.44 27.58
C ASP A 337 12.55 -12.48 26.40
N LEU A 338 12.23 -11.85 25.26
CA LEU A 338 13.16 -11.74 24.14
C LEU A 338 14.41 -10.96 24.57
N LYS A 339 15.55 -11.65 24.57
CA LYS A 339 16.86 -11.08 24.88
C LYS A 339 17.72 -11.06 23.64
N CYS A 340 17.80 -9.88 23.02
CA CYS A 340 18.78 -9.63 21.99
C CYS A 340 20.09 -9.20 22.62
N PHE A 341 21.15 -9.96 22.33
CA PHE A 341 22.49 -9.54 22.74
C PHE A 341 22.79 -8.21 22.05
N GLU A 342 23.16 -7.18 22.80
CA GLU A 342 23.73 -5.98 22.22
C GLU A 342 24.95 -6.41 21.40
N ASN A 343 24.85 -6.30 20.07
CA ASN A 343 26.02 -6.42 19.23
C ASN A 343 27.00 -5.35 19.73
N VAL A 344 28.15 -5.82 20.20
CA VAL A 344 29.30 -5.00 20.59
C VAL A 344 29.54 -3.98 19.47
N LYS A 345 29.48 -2.70 19.87
CA LYS A 345 29.56 -1.50 19.02
C LYS A 345 30.63 -1.57 17.93
#